data_AF-A0A6M5J6F8-F1
#
_entry.id   AF-A0A6M5J6F8-F1
#
_cell.length_a   1.000
_cell.length_b   1.000
_cell.length_c   1.000
_cell.angle_alpha   90.00
_cell.angle_beta   90.00
_cell.angle_gamma   90.00
#
_symmetry.space_group_name_H-M   'P 1'
#
loop_
_entity.id
_entity.type
_entity.pdbx_description
1 polymer ?
#
loop_
_entity_poly.entity_id
_entity_poly.type
_entity_poly.pdbx_seq_one_letter_code
_entity_poly.pdbx_strand_id
1 'polypeptide(L)'
;MILTRPRKPARPAAPPAPVPAAAPARAAVHAATATRAVDAATHPRPRVLGPTVDDETRCVHYRGPLDVIAIRFACCGDYYPCHLCHEQTADHPPAVWPLADRVRRAVLCGVCGSELTIADYLATTGCPECAAPFNPGCSLHTHLYFEVEPATPELATP
;
A
#
# COMPACT_ATOMS: atom_id res chain seq x y z
N MET A 1 -53.39 66.14 -11.40
CA MET A 1 -52.11 66.69 -11.90
C MET A 1 -51.17 66.86 -10.71
N ILE A 2 -50.21 65.95 -10.53
CA ILE A 2 -49.18 66.06 -9.48
C ILE A 2 -47.84 65.79 -10.15
N LEU A 3 -46.95 66.77 -10.05
CA LEU A 3 -45.71 66.91 -10.80
C LEU A 3 -44.70 65.81 -10.47
N THR A 4 -44.12 65.24 -11.52
CA THR A 4 -42.94 64.36 -11.51
C THR A 4 -41.71 65.09 -10.94
N ARG A 5 -41.10 64.52 -9.89
CA ARG A 5 -39.75 64.91 -9.46
C ARG A 5 -38.70 64.17 -10.29
N PRO A 6 -37.64 64.82 -10.77
CA PRO A 6 -36.58 64.15 -11.54
C PRO A 6 -35.76 63.21 -10.65
N ARG A 7 -35.55 61.97 -11.10
CA ARG A 7 -34.67 60.99 -10.47
C ARG A 7 -33.21 61.41 -10.67
N LYS A 8 -32.47 61.51 -9.57
CA LYS A 8 -31.03 61.79 -9.53
C LYS A 8 -30.25 60.62 -10.16
N PRO A 9 -29.21 60.87 -10.99
CA PRO A 9 -28.42 59.78 -11.57
C PRO A 9 -27.65 59.02 -10.49
N ALA A 10 -27.65 57.69 -10.60
CA ALA A 10 -26.89 56.80 -9.75
C ALA A 10 -25.38 56.97 -10.00
N ARG A 11 -24.60 57.05 -8.92
CA ARG A 11 -23.13 57.05 -8.98
C ARG A 11 -22.64 55.68 -9.48
N PRO A 12 -21.59 55.62 -10.33
CA PRO A 12 -20.99 54.36 -10.74
C PRO A 12 -20.32 53.66 -9.54
N ALA A 13 -20.44 52.33 -9.51
CA ALA A 13 -19.81 51.47 -8.51
C ALA A 13 -18.28 51.51 -8.65
N ALA A 14 -17.58 51.59 -7.51
CA ALA A 14 -16.12 51.50 -7.46
C ALA A 14 -15.66 50.07 -7.79
N PRO A 15 -14.50 49.90 -8.44
CA PRO A 15 -13.94 48.57 -8.71
C PRO A 15 -13.50 47.87 -7.41
N PRO A 16 -13.52 46.53 -7.37
CA PRO A 16 -13.08 45.78 -6.20
C PRO A 16 -11.58 45.95 -5.95
N ALA A 17 -11.21 45.96 -4.67
CA ALA A 17 -9.82 46.05 -4.21
C ALA A 17 -8.98 44.83 -4.63
N PRO A 18 -7.67 45.00 -4.90
CA PRO A 18 -6.80 43.89 -5.25
C PRO A 18 -6.56 42.97 -4.03
N VAL A 19 -6.62 41.66 -4.30
CA VAL A 19 -6.23 40.60 -3.35
C VAL A 19 -4.70 40.65 -3.16
N PRO A 20 -4.16 40.63 -1.93
CA PRO A 20 -2.72 40.61 -1.74
C PRO A 20 -2.13 39.24 -2.13
N ALA A 21 -1.07 39.27 -2.94
CA ALA A 21 -0.21 38.13 -3.19
C ALA A 21 0.63 37.85 -1.94
N ALA A 22 0.57 36.63 -1.41
CA ALA A 22 1.45 36.21 -0.32
C ALA A 22 2.87 35.95 -0.84
N ALA A 23 3.83 36.73 -0.34
CA ALA A 23 5.27 36.53 -0.52
C ALA A 23 5.82 35.50 0.51
N PRO A 24 7.00 34.88 0.25
CA PRO A 24 7.47 33.71 0.97
C PRO A 24 8.24 34.07 2.26
N ALA A 25 8.16 33.21 3.28
CA ALA A 25 9.04 33.27 4.44
C ALA A 25 10.22 32.30 4.27
N ARG A 26 11.45 32.81 4.38
CA ARG A 26 12.70 32.04 4.38
C ARG A 26 13.12 31.64 5.80
N ALA A 27 13.54 30.37 5.91
CA ALA A 27 14.57 29.74 6.75
C ALA A 27 14.96 30.36 8.12
N ALA A 28 14.87 29.54 9.19
CA ALA A 28 15.96 28.70 9.73
C ALA A 28 15.72 28.39 11.22
N VAL A 29 15.87 27.13 11.65
CA VAL A 29 16.84 26.67 12.67
C VAL A 29 16.67 25.16 12.93
N HIS A 30 17.80 24.47 13.03
CA HIS A 30 17.92 23.07 13.40
C HIS A 30 17.37 22.81 14.82
N ALA A 31 16.54 21.77 14.94
CA ALA A 31 16.39 20.99 16.16
C ALA A 31 16.41 19.51 15.78
N ALA A 32 17.54 18.87 16.03
CA ALA A 32 17.64 17.42 16.11
C ALA A 32 17.01 16.94 17.44
N THR A 33 16.80 15.63 17.52
CA THR A 33 16.31 14.81 18.67
C THR A 33 14.80 14.85 18.92
N ALA A 34 14.05 13.75 18.98
CA ALA A 34 14.39 12.33 18.95
C ALA A 34 13.25 11.54 18.31
N THR A 35 13.58 10.65 17.37
CA THR A 35 12.68 9.56 16.94
C THR A 35 12.34 8.77 18.18
N ARG A 36 11.05 8.69 18.52
CA ARG A 36 10.58 7.76 19.54
C ARG A 36 10.76 6.36 18.95
N ALA A 37 11.88 5.72 19.27
CA ALA A 37 11.98 4.27 19.18
C ALA A 37 10.84 3.73 20.03
N VAL A 38 9.79 3.26 19.37
CA VAL A 38 8.80 2.42 20.04
C VAL A 38 9.57 1.18 20.48
N ASP A 39 9.59 0.91 21.77
CA ASP A 39 10.16 -0.29 22.33
C ASP A 39 9.54 -1.48 21.59
N ALA A 40 10.32 -2.06 20.69
CA ALA A 40 10.01 -3.32 20.07
C ALA A 40 9.97 -4.35 21.20
N ALA A 41 8.76 -4.68 21.65
CA ALA A 41 8.52 -5.99 22.25
C ALA A 41 8.79 -7.02 21.14
N THR A 42 10.08 -7.35 20.97
CA THR A 42 10.64 -8.10 19.85
C THR A 42 10.11 -9.53 19.86
N HIS A 43 8.94 -9.73 19.26
CA HIS A 43 8.67 -11.01 18.62
C HIS A 43 9.67 -11.12 17.48
N PRO A 44 10.51 -12.18 17.44
CA PRO A 44 11.41 -12.38 16.32
C PRO A 44 10.58 -12.48 15.04
N ARG A 45 10.83 -11.57 14.10
CA ARG A 45 10.19 -11.62 12.78
C ARG A 45 10.58 -12.93 12.08
N PRO A 46 9.67 -13.53 11.29
CA PRO A 46 10.03 -14.64 10.43
C PRO A 46 11.20 -14.26 9.53
N ARG A 47 12.14 -15.19 9.33
CA ARG A 47 13.24 -15.01 8.39
C ARG A 47 12.68 -14.96 6.97
N VAL A 48 13.13 -13.98 6.18
CA VAL A 48 12.83 -13.86 4.76
C VAL A 48 14.04 -14.30 3.94
N LEU A 49 13.80 -15.14 2.94
CA LEU A 49 14.80 -15.76 2.07
C LEU A 49 14.86 -15.06 0.71
N GLY A 50 15.90 -15.40 -0.06
CA GLY A 50 16.16 -14.79 -1.36
C GLY A 50 16.97 -13.49 -1.29
N PRO A 51 17.25 -12.87 -2.45
CA PRO A 51 18.06 -11.65 -2.56
C PRO A 51 17.26 -10.39 -2.15
N THR A 52 17.03 -10.21 -0.85
CA THR A 52 16.44 -8.99 -0.28
C THR A 52 17.42 -7.80 -0.37
N VAL A 53 16.87 -6.58 -0.47
CA VAL A 53 17.66 -5.34 -0.55
C VAL A 53 17.51 -4.45 0.69
N ASP A 54 16.54 -4.77 1.56
CA ASP A 54 16.30 -4.10 2.83
C ASP A 54 15.57 -5.04 3.82
N ASP A 55 15.26 -4.51 5.01
CA ASP A 55 14.54 -5.22 6.07
C ASP A 55 13.00 -5.18 5.90
N GLU A 56 12.50 -4.45 4.90
CA GLU A 56 11.07 -4.33 4.56
C GLU A 56 10.67 -5.28 3.44
N THR A 57 11.43 -6.38 3.27
CA THR A 57 11.19 -7.48 2.34
C THR A 57 11.30 -7.13 0.86
N ARG A 58 11.77 -5.94 0.48
CA ARG A 58 12.00 -5.62 -0.95
C ARG A 58 13.11 -6.51 -1.48
N CYS A 59 13.07 -6.85 -2.78
CA CYS A 59 14.05 -7.72 -3.40
C CYS A 59 14.63 -7.13 -4.69
N VAL A 60 15.66 -7.78 -5.23
CA VAL A 60 16.27 -7.35 -6.50
C VAL A 60 15.31 -7.38 -7.70
N HIS A 61 14.23 -8.17 -7.62
CA HIS A 61 13.21 -8.27 -8.67
C HIS A 61 12.15 -7.15 -8.58
N TYR A 62 11.66 -6.88 -7.35
CA TYR A 62 10.63 -5.88 -7.06
C TYR A 62 11.07 -5.05 -5.85
N ARG A 63 11.33 -3.76 -6.07
CA ARG A 63 11.96 -2.82 -5.12
C ARG A 63 11.30 -1.45 -5.09
N GLY A 64 10.08 -1.35 -5.59
CA GLY A 64 9.24 -0.19 -5.42
C GLY A 64 8.93 0.04 -3.94
N PRO A 65 8.55 1.27 -3.56
CA PRO A 65 8.25 1.60 -2.17
C PRO A 65 7.09 0.78 -1.58
N LEU A 66 6.24 0.20 -2.43
CA LEU A 66 5.07 -0.61 -2.06
C LEU A 66 5.32 -2.13 -2.04
N ASP A 67 6.51 -2.58 -2.44
CA ASP A 67 6.89 -4.01 -2.52
C ASP A 67 7.29 -4.55 -1.14
N VAL A 68 6.43 -4.31 -0.15
CA VAL A 68 6.72 -4.49 1.29
C VAL A 68 6.04 -5.71 1.90
N ILE A 69 5.85 -6.76 1.09
CA ILE A 69 5.30 -8.04 1.55
C ILE A 69 6.25 -9.18 1.20
N ALA A 70 6.30 -10.17 2.10
CA ALA A 70 6.84 -11.49 1.79
C ALA A 70 5.74 -12.55 1.94
N ILE A 71 5.77 -13.57 1.11
CA ILE A 71 4.77 -14.62 1.06
C ILE A 71 5.40 -15.91 1.57
N ARG A 72 4.68 -16.59 2.48
CA ARG A 72 5.01 -17.94 2.92
C ARG A 72 4.59 -18.91 1.83
N PHE A 73 5.53 -19.64 1.24
CA PHE A 73 5.21 -20.57 0.16
C PHE A 73 4.62 -21.87 0.70
N ALA A 74 3.60 -22.42 0.04
CA ALA A 74 2.90 -23.61 0.52
C ALA A 74 3.78 -24.88 0.47
N CYS A 75 4.77 -24.91 -0.44
CA CYS A 75 5.66 -26.05 -0.63
C CYS A 75 6.65 -26.27 0.52
N CYS A 76 7.16 -25.20 1.14
CA CYS A 76 8.23 -25.26 2.14
C CYS A 76 7.92 -24.55 3.46
N GLY A 77 6.93 -23.64 3.48
CA GLY A 77 6.61 -22.86 4.66
C GLY A 77 7.57 -21.70 4.95
N ASP A 78 8.51 -21.42 4.04
CA ASP A 78 9.46 -20.31 4.12
C ASP A 78 8.91 -19.04 3.48
N TYR A 79 9.39 -17.88 3.95
CA TYR A 79 9.02 -16.57 3.41
C TYR A 79 9.97 -16.13 2.30
N TYR A 80 9.41 -15.72 1.17
CA TYR A 80 10.14 -15.06 0.09
C TYR A 80 9.41 -13.77 -0.34
N PRO A 81 10.13 -12.71 -0.75
CA PRO A 81 9.54 -11.49 -1.28
C PRO A 81 8.65 -11.69 -2.50
N CYS A 82 9.01 -12.65 -3.37
CA CYS A 82 8.28 -12.94 -4.59
C CYS A 82 8.60 -14.33 -5.15
N HIS A 83 7.83 -14.77 -6.15
CA HIS A 83 8.02 -16.04 -6.86
C HIS A 83 9.39 -16.18 -7.51
N LEU A 84 9.96 -15.09 -8.07
CA LEU A 84 11.29 -15.13 -8.67
C LEU A 84 12.39 -15.37 -7.62
N CYS A 85 12.25 -14.82 -6.42
CA CYS A 85 13.19 -15.09 -5.33
C CYS A 85 13.15 -16.57 -4.93
N HIS A 86 11.96 -17.15 -4.83
CA HIS A 86 11.79 -18.58 -4.56
C HIS A 86 12.40 -19.43 -5.69
N GLU A 87 11.99 -19.19 -6.94
CA GLU A 87 12.50 -19.91 -8.11
C GLU A 87 14.03 -19.86 -8.23
N GLN A 88 14.64 -18.73 -7.87
CA GLN A 88 16.09 -18.56 -7.92
C GLN A 88 16.84 -19.34 -6.83
N THR A 89 16.23 -19.52 -5.64
CA THR A 89 16.98 -19.94 -4.44
C THR A 89 16.45 -21.18 -3.73
N ALA A 90 15.28 -21.66 -4.10
CA ALA A 90 14.73 -22.92 -3.61
C ALA A 90 15.03 -24.06 -4.60
N ASP A 91 15.36 -25.23 -4.09
CA ASP A 91 15.68 -26.43 -4.90
C ASP A 91 14.43 -27.21 -5.35
N HIS A 92 13.25 -26.59 -5.34
CA HIS A 92 11.98 -27.23 -5.65
C HIS A 92 10.98 -26.26 -6.28
N PRO A 93 10.00 -26.75 -7.06
CA PRO A 93 8.96 -25.90 -7.64
C PRO A 93 8.01 -25.34 -6.58
N PRO A 94 7.43 -24.15 -6.81
CA PRO A 94 6.45 -23.58 -5.89
C PRO A 94 5.13 -24.37 -5.89
N ALA A 95 4.47 -24.41 -4.74
CA ALA A 95 3.08 -24.86 -4.61
C ALA A 95 2.20 -23.69 -4.18
N VAL A 96 0.93 -23.71 -4.61
CA VAL A 96 -0.07 -22.69 -4.25
C VAL A 96 -0.87 -23.12 -3.03
N TRP A 97 -1.26 -22.16 -2.19
CA TRP A 97 -2.20 -22.44 -1.10
C TRP A 97 -3.60 -22.68 -1.66
N PRO A 98 -4.29 -23.76 -1.24
CA PRO A 98 -5.64 -24.03 -1.69
C PRO A 98 -6.64 -23.04 -1.07
N LEU A 99 -7.83 -22.91 -1.70
CA LEU A 99 -8.90 -22.04 -1.21
C LEU A 99 -9.27 -22.32 0.27
N ALA A 100 -9.25 -23.59 0.67
CA ALA A 100 -9.57 -24.04 2.02
C ALA A 100 -8.60 -23.48 3.09
N ASP A 101 -7.37 -23.11 2.70
CA ASP A 101 -6.32 -22.67 3.61
C ASP A 101 -6.19 -21.15 3.70
N ARG A 102 -7.19 -20.39 3.21
CA ARG A 102 -7.15 -18.92 3.25
C ARG A 102 -7.07 -18.31 4.66
N VAL A 103 -7.40 -19.08 5.69
CA VAL A 103 -7.23 -18.69 7.10
C VAL A 103 -5.77 -18.73 7.57
N ARG A 104 -4.85 -19.31 6.78
CA ARG A 104 -3.44 -19.42 7.16
C ARG A 104 -2.76 -18.07 7.13
N ARG A 105 -2.02 -17.76 8.19
CA ARG A 105 -1.05 -16.65 8.22
C ARG A 105 0.11 -16.94 7.28
N ALA A 106 0.09 -16.32 6.09
CA ALA A 106 1.04 -16.60 5.01
C ALA A 106 1.54 -15.34 4.31
N VAL A 107 1.15 -14.14 4.75
CA VAL A 107 1.65 -12.88 4.18
C VAL A 107 2.27 -12.05 5.29
N LEU A 108 3.56 -11.78 5.19
CA LEU A 108 4.31 -10.95 6.13
C LEU A 108 4.33 -9.51 5.62
N CYS A 109 3.93 -8.55 6.45
CA CYS A 109 4.21 -7.14 6.18
C CYS A 109 5.66 -6.81 6.56
N GLY A 110 6.47 -6.38 5.60
CA GLY A 110 7.86 -5.97 5.82
C GLY A 110 8.02 -4.72 6.68
N VAL A 111 7.02 -3.82 6.68
CA VAL A 111 7.10 -2.57 7.46
C VAL A 111 6.94 -2.85 8.96
N CYS A 112 5.88 -3.53 9.38
CA CYS A 112 5.58 -3.75 10.80
C CYS A 112 5.86 -5.18 11.31
N GLY A 113 5.98 -6.16 10.41
CA GLY A 113 6.32 -7.55 10.76
C GLY A 113 5.12 -8.42 11.11
N SER A 114 3.89 -7.89 10.96
CA SER A 114 2.68 -8.67 11.17
C SER A 114 2.53 -9.75 10.10
N GLU A 115 2.25 -10.99 10.51
CA GLU A 115 1.80 -12.04 9.59
C GLU A 115 0.27 -11.98 9.43
N LEU A 116 -0.21 -11.63 8.25
CA LEU A 116 -1.62 -11.59 7.87
C LEU A 116 -2.09 -12.95 7.35
N THR A 117 -3.37 -13.24 7.52
CA THR A 117 -3.99 -14.36 6.80
C THR A 117 -4.05 -14.06 5.31
N ILE A 118 -4.11 -15.10 4.48
CA ILE A 118 -4.30 -14.94 3.02
C ILE A 118 -5.61 -14.19 2.76
N ALA A 119 -6.69 -14.54 3.47
CA ALA A 119 -7.97 -13.86 3.35
C ALA A 119 -7.87 -12.36 3.65
N ASP A 120 -7.22 -11.97 4.75
CA ASP A 120 -7.07 -10.56 5.12
C ASP A 120 -6.26 -9.79 4.08
N TYR A 121 -5.15 -10.38 3.60
CA TYR A 121 -4.31 -9.77 2.57
C TYR A 121 -5.09 -9.53 1.26
N LEU A 122 -5.89 -10.51 0.82
CA LEU A 122 -6.68 -10.40 -0.40
C LEU A 122 -7.84 -9.39 -0.28
N ALA A 123 -8.30 -9.10 0.93
CA ALA A 123 -9.42 -8.19 1.19
C ALA A 123 -9.01 -6.74 1.45
N THR A 124 -7.70 -6.44 1.52
CA THR A 124 -7.18 -5.11 1.89
C THR A 124 -6.22 -4.55 0.83
N THR A 125 -6.04 -3.22 0.84
CA THR A 125 -5.05 -2.52 0.00
C THR A 125 -3.80 -2.11 0.78
N GLY A 126 -3.76 -2.38 2.08
CA GLY A 126 -2.64 -2.07 2.96
C GLY A 126 -2.68 -2.89 4.25
N CYS A 127 -1.59 -2.85 5.00
CA CYS A 127 -1.48 -3.60 6.25
C CYS A 127 -2.51 -3.09 7.27
N PRO A 128 -3.39 -3.95 7.81
CA PRO A 128 -4.38 -3.54 8.81
C PRO A 128 -3.73 -3.15 10.15
N GLU A 129 -2.49 -3.56 10.41
CA GLU A 129 -1.77 -3.27 11.66
C GLU A 129 -1.02 -1.92 11.63
N CYS A 130 -0.42 -1.53 10.48
CA CYS A 130 0.40 -0.32 10.39
C CYS A 130 0.02 0.64 9.26
N ALA A 131 -1.03 0.34 8.51
CA ALA A 131 -1.51 1.11 7.36
C ALA A 131 -0.50 1.27 6.20
N ALA A 132 0.62 0.53 6.20
CA ALA A 132 1.55 0.53 5.07
C ALA A 132 0.82 0.08 3.79
N PRO A 133 0.88 0.86 2.70
CA PRO A 133 0.23 0.51 1.44
C PRO A 133 0.91 -0.68 0.77
N PHE A 134 0.11 -1.58 0.19
CA PHE A 134 0.60 -2.70 -0.61
C PHE A 134 0.61 -2.36 -2.09
N ASN A 135 1.51 -2.99 -2.85
CA ASN A 135 1.56 -2.80 -4.29
C ASN A 135 0.32 -3.45 -4.95
N PRO A 136 -0.56 -2.68 -5.63
CA PRO A 136 -1.73 -3.24 -6.32
C PRO A 136 -1.33 -4.20 -7.46
N GLY A 137 -0.13 -4.04 -8.02
CA GLY A 137 0.43 -4.94 -9.03
C GLY A 137 0.66 -6.37 -8.53
N CYS A 138 0.76 -6.59 -7.22
CA CYS A 138 0.85 -7.95 -6.65
C CYS A 138 -0.35 -8.82 -7.02
N SER A 139 -1.53 -8.22 -7.24
CA SER A 139 -2.74 -8.94 -7.64
C SER A 139 -2.59 -9.71 -8.95
N LEU A 140 -1.73 -9.23 -9.87
CA LEU A 140 -1.43 -9.90 -11.14
C LEU A 140 -0.73 -11.25 -10.94
N HIS A 141 -0.11 -11.46 -9.79
CA HIS A 141 0.64 -12.65 -9.44
C HIS A 141 -0.10 -13.56 -8.43
N THR A 142 -1.35 -13.24 -8.06
CA THR A 142 -2.12 -13.99 -7.05
C THR A 142 -2.11 -15.49 -7.30
N HIS A 143 -2.33 -15.90 -8.56
CA HIS A 143 -2.38 -17.29 -8.99
C HIS A 143 -1.05 -18.06 -8.82
N LEU A 144 0.07 -17.37 -8.62
CA LEU A 144 1.38 -17.99 -8.36
C LEU A 144 1.56 -18.40 -6.89
N TYR A 145 0.70 -17.90 -6.00
CA TYR A 145 0.80 -18.13 -4.54
C TYR A 145 -0.45 -18.77 -3.97
N PHE A 146 -1.62 -18.41 -4.50
CA PHE A 146 -2.93 -18.75 -3.95
C PHE A 146 -3.82 -19.28 -5.07
N GLU A 147 -4.57 -20.32 -4.76
CA GLU A 147 -5.66 -20.75 -5.62
C GLU A 147 -6.70 -19.62 -5.75
N VAL A 148 -7.05 -19.34 -7.00
CA VAL A 148 -8.13 -18.43 -7.36
C VAL A 148 -9.32 -19.29 -7.77
N GLU A 149 -10.54 -18.93 -7.33
CA GLU A 149 -11.73 -19.61 -7.83
C GLU A 149 -11.73 -19.54 -9.36
N PRO A 150 -11.98 -20.65 -10.06
CA PRO A 150 -12.15 -20.58 -11.50
C PRO A 150 -13.27 -19.58 -11.76
N ALA A 151 -13.03 -18.63 -12.65
CA ALA A 151 -14.10 -17.75 -13.12
C ALA A 151 -15.26 -18.65 -13.56
N THR A 152 -16.40 -18.54 -12.88
CA THR A 152 -17.61 -19.24 -13.31
C THR A 152 -17.78 -18.93 -14.79
N PRO A 153 -17.81 -19.93 -15.69
CA PRO A 153 -18.11 -19.64 -17.08
C PRO A 153 -19.49 -18.98 -17.06
N GLU A 154 -19.51 -17.70 -17.40
CA GLU A 154 -20.74 -16.95 -17.66
C GLU A 154 -21.56 -17.84 -18.59
N LEU A 155 -22.73 -18.28 -18.12
CA LEU A 155 -23.60 -19.15 -18.89
C LEU A 155 -23.78 -18.52 -20.26
N ALA A 156 -23.14 -19.12 -21.26
CA ALA A 156 -23.40 -18.83 -22.66
C ALA A 156 -24.90 -19.04 -22.85
N THR A 157 -25.62 -17.93 -22.89
CA THR A 157 -27.05 -17.92 -23.16
C THR A 157 -27.21 -18.37 -24.61
N PRO A 158 -28.05 -19.39 -24.89
CA PRO A 158 -28.21 -19.94 -26.24
C PRO A 158 -28.78 -18.91 -27.22
#